data_AF-A0A660ZJY3-F1
#
_entry.id   AF-A0A660ZJY3-F1
#
_cell.length_a   1.000
_cell.length_b   1.000
_cell.length_c   1.000
_cell.angle_alpha   90.00
_cell.angle_beta   90.00
_cell.angle_gamma   90.00
#
_symmetry.space_group_name_H-M   'P 1'
#
loop_
_entity.id
_entity.type
_entity.pdbx_description
1 polymer ?
#
loop_
_entity_poly.entity_id
_entity_poly.type
_entity_poly.pdbx_seq_one_letter_code
_entity_poly.pdbx_strand_id
1 'polypeptide(L)'
;MAHFSEKMPWEDLKPYNVKYIENPTQEELREITLKHVPAALLSAYNNIDRITKRKARMQKNTYIIAPLSDAGLYSVKVIEPDRARKILDIQREYIEKQGELIEIDGYYGIGDKAVAIQCFYTKEGANVAGMQQVLA
;
A
#
# COMPACT_ATOMS: atom_id res chain seq x y z
N MET A 1 1.10 -22.94 -15.30
CA MET A 1 1.31 -21.59 -14.74
C MET A 1 0.17 -21.32 -13.77
N ALA A 2 0.45 -21.26 -12.48
CA ALA A 2 -0.60 -21.03 -11.50
C ALA A 2 -0.91 -19.52 -11.42
N HIS A 3 -2.03 -19.12 -12.01
CA HIS A 3 -2.56 -17.77 -11.85
C HIS A 3 -3.30 -17.70 -10.52
N PHE A 4 -2.64 -17.19 -9.48
CA PHE A 4 -3.41 -16.64 -8.37
C PHE A 4 -4.08 -15.35 -8.86
N SER A 5 -5.37 -15.45 -9.17
CA SER A 5 -6.27 -14.31 -9.33
C SER A 5 -7.60 -14.73 -8.74
N GLU A 6 -8.15 -13.94 -7.81
CA GLU A 6 -9.56 -14.10 -7.46
C GLU A 6 -10.46 -13.17 -8.28
N LYS A 7 -9.98 -11.98 -8.63
CA LYS A 7 -10.58 -11.00 -9.56
C LYS A 7 -9.48 -10.10 -10.10
N MET A 8 -9.72 -9.45 -11.22
CA MET A 8 -8.83 -8.40 -11.72
C MET A 8 -9.10 -7.07 -10.99
N PRO A 9 -8.07 -6.24 -10.72
CA PRO A 9 -8.27 -4.98 -9.98
C PRO A 9 -9.29 -4.03 -10.60
N TRP A 10 -9.45 -4.03 -11.92
CA TRP A 10 -10.43 -3.19 -12.62
C TRP A 10 -11.87 -3.72 -12.57
N GLU A 11 -12.10 -4.91 -12.02
CA GLU A 11 -13.46 -5.45 -11.84
C GLU A 11 -14.16 -4.85 -10.61
N ASP A 12 -13.37 -4.39 -9.63
CA ASP A 12 -13.86 -3.73 -8.43
C ASP A 12 -12.78 -2.75 -7.91
N LEU A 13 -12.92 -1.49 -8.33
CA LEU A 13 -11.99 -0.42 -7.95
C LEU A 13 -12.11 -0.02 -6.48
N LYS A 14 -13.10 -0.50 -5.73
CA LYS A 14 -13.35 -0.13 -4.33
C LYS A 14 -13.65 -1.38 -3.50
N PRO A 15 -12.68 -2.30 -3.37
CA PRO A 15 -12.95 -3.66 -2.88
C PRO A 15 -13.18 -3.74 -1.36
N TYR A 16 -13.12 -2.63 -0.63
CA TYR A 16 -13.32 -2.57 0.82
C TYR A 16 -14.59 -1.79 1.15
N ASN A 17 -15.35 -2.28 2.13
CA ASN A 17 -16.53 -1.59 2.66
C ASN A 17 -16.13 -0.53 3.71
N VAL A 18 -15.52 0.56 3.24
CA VAL A 18 -15.00 1.67 4.05
C VAL A 18 -15.32 2.99 3.38
N LYS A 19 -15.20 4.09 4.12
CA LYS A 19 -15.22 5.42 3.52
C LYS A 19 -13.87 5.72 2.89
N TYR A 20 -13.89 6.15 1.62
CA TYR A 20 -12.66 6.54 0.91
C TYR A 20 -12.40 8.04 1.08
N ILE A 21 -11.14 8.39 1.33
CA ILE A 21 -10.61 9.75 1.25
C ILE A 21 -9.87 9.80 -0.08
N GLU A 22 -10.56 10.27 -1.11
CA GLU A 22 -10.12 10.16 -2.51
C GLU A 22 -9.20 11.32 -2.87
N ASN A 23 -7.97 11.00 -3.32
CA ASN A 23 -6.97 11.95 -3.78
C ASN A 23 -6.84 13.23 -2.92
N PRO A 24 -6.69 13.10 -1.58
CA PRO A 24 -6.60 14.25 -0.68
C PRO A 24 -5.42 15.14 -1.03
N THR A 25 -5.50 16.43 -0.70
CA THR A 25 -4.39 17.37 -0.96
C THR A 25 -3.18 17.06 -0.06
N GLN A 26 -2.02 17.63 -0.40
CA GLN A 26 -0.83 17.54 0.45
C GLN A 26 -1.07 18.11 1.86
N GLU A 27 -1.83 19.19 1.98
CA GLU A 27 -2.21 19.78 3.27
C GLU A 27 -3.03 18.78 4.10
N GLU A 28 -4.06 18.18 3.50
CA GLU A 28 -4.89 17.17 4.17
C GLU A 28 -4.07 15.95 4.59
N LEU A 29 -3.19 15.46 3.72
CA LEU A 29 -2.29 14.33 4.03
C LEU A 29 -1.33 14.65 5.17
N ARG A 30 -0.83 15.89 5.25
CA ARG A 30 0.02 16.35 6.36
C ARG A 30 -0.75 16.43 7.67
N GLU A 31 -1.98 16.93 7.66
CA GLU A 31 -2.86 16.97 8.83
C GLU A 31 -3.17 15.55 9.33
N ILE A 32 -3.58 14.64 8.44
CA ILE A 32 -3.85 13.24 8.77
C ILE A 32 -2.58 12.59 9.33
N THR A 33 -1.43 12.86 8.72
CA THR A 33 -0.13 12.33 9.18
C THR A 33 0.17 12.74 10.62
N LEU A 34 0.13 14.05 10.92
CA LEU A 34 0.43 14.54 12.27
C LEU A 34 -0.58 14.05 13.32
N LYS A 35 -1.82 13.78 12.91
CA LYS A 35 -2.88 13.29 13.79
C LYS A 35 -2.83 11.78 14.05
N HIS A 36 -2.50 10.99 13.04
CA HIS A 36 -2.69 9.53 13.08
C HIS A 36 -1.41 8.70 13.01
N VAL A 37 -0.28 9.28 12.59
CA VAL A 37 0.98 8.55 12.47
C VAL A 37 1.80 8.74 13.75
N PRO A 38 2.05 7.67 14.53
CA PRO A 38 2.92 7.76 15.69
C PRO A 38 4.34 8.18 15.27
N ALA A 39 4.97 9.01 16.12
CA ALA A 39 6.33 9.51 15.89
C ALA A 39 6.50 10.24 14.54
N ALA A 40 5.47 10.96 14.10
CA ALA A 40 5.55 12.01 13.08
C ALA A 40 5.72 13.36 13.78
N LEU A 41 6.79 14.07 13.46
CA LEU A 41 7.19 15.32 14.11
C LEU A 41 7.42 16.41 13.06
N LEU A 42 7.13 17.67 13.43
CA LEU A 42 7.51 18.81 12.60
C LEU A 42 8.96 19.21 12.90
N SER A 43 9.75 19.31 11.85
CA SER A 43 11.05 19.98 11.89
C SER A 43 10.89 21.51 11.98
N ALA A 44 11.98 22.21 12.27
CA ALA A 44 12.02 23.68 12.28
C ALA A 44 11.62 24.33 10.94
N TYR A 45 11.64 23.58 9.84
CA TYR A 45 11.26 24.03 8.50
C TYR A 45 9.91 23.47 8.04
N ASN A 46 9.07 23.00 8.97
CA ASN A 46 7.75 22.43 8.69
C ASN A 46 7.74 21.16 7.82
N ASN A 47 8.88 20.50 7.63
CA ASN A 47 8.90 19.14 7.08
C ASN A 47 8.45 18.14 8.15
N ILE A 48 7.74 17.09 7.73
CA ILE A 48 7.36 15.98 8.61
C ILE A 48 8.50 14.97 8.65
N ASP A 49 9.07 14.77 9.83
CA ASP A 49 10.01 13.69 10.12
C ASP A 49 9.25 12.50 10.74
N ARG A 50 9.32 11.34 10.09
CA ARG A 50 8.71 10.09 10.57
C ARG A 50 9.79 9.14 11.06
N ILE A 51 9.76 8.84 12.36
CA ILE A 51 10.68 7.88 12.96
C ILE A 51 10.10 6.47 12.88
N THR A 52 10.78 5.57 12.17
CA THR A 52 10.37 4.17 12.02
C THR A 52 11.38 3.21 12.65
N LYS A 53 10.90 2.07 13.15
CA LYS A 53 11.76 1.01 13.71
C LYS A 53 12.55 0.26 12.62
N ARG A 54 12.00 0.16 11.41
CA ARG A 54 12.61 -0.54 10.27
C ARG A 54 13.12 0.50 9.26
N LYS A 55 14.43 0.69 9.22
CA LYS A 55 15.09 1.75 8.42
C LYS A 55 15.36 1.37 6.96
N ALA A 56 15.06 0.13 6.57
CA ALA A 56 15.38 -0.38 5.24
C ALA A 56 14.42 -1.50 4.83
N ARG A 57 14.47 -1.86 3.54
CA ARG A 57 13.72 -2.98 2.95
C ARG A 57 13.97 -4.28 3.72
N MET A 58 12.90 -5.05 3.92
CA MET A 58 12.94 -6.34 4.62
C MET A 58 12.77 -7.49 3.62
N GLN A 59 13.75 -7.72 2.73
CA GLN A 59 13.67 -8.70 1.64
C GLN A 59 13.26 -10.10 2.10
N LYS A 60 13.67 -10.52 3.31
CA LYS A 60 13.28 -11.82 3.88
C LYS A 60 11.76 -11.98 4.12
N ASN A 61 11.02 -10.88 4.12
CA ASN A 61 9.57 -10.79 4.28
C ASN A 61 8.87 -10.37 2.97
N THR A 62 9.57 -10.39 1.83
CA THR A 62 9.01 -10.10 0.51
C THR A 62 8.83 -11.42 -0.22
N TYR A 63 7.63 -11.64 -0.77
CA TYR A 63 7.25 -12.91 -1.38
C TYR A 63 6.56 -12.72 -2.73
N ILE A 64 6.71 -13.69 -3.62
CA ILE A 64 5.86 -13.89 -4.80
C ILE A 64 4.81 -14.95 -4.45
N ILE A 65 3.53 -14.67 -4.74
CA ILE A 65 2.46 -15.66 -4.55
C ILE A 65 2.49 -16.63 -5.73
N ALA A 66 2.91 -17.87 -5.48
CA ALA A 66 3.00 -18.93 -6.47
C ALA A 66 3.10 -20.29 -5.77
N PRO A 67 2.88 -21.42 -6.47
CA PRO A 67 3.20 -22.75 -5.95
C PRO A 67 4.69 -22.87 -5.65
N LEU A 68 5.05 -23.64 -4.62
CA LEU A 68 6.45 -23.88 -4.25
C LEU A 68 7.24 -24.59 -5.36
N SER A 69 6.57 -25.35 -6.24
CA SER A 69 7.19 -25.92 -7.44
C SER A 69 7.81 -24.87 -8.35
N ASP A 70 7.27 -23.66 -8.34
CA ASP A 70 7.69 -22.56 -9.21
C ASP A 70 8.77 -21.69 -8.55
N ALA A 71 9.27 -22.06 -7.37
CA ALA A 71 10.27 -21.28 -6.63
C ALA A 71 11.55 -21.01 -7.44
N GLY A 72 11.96 -21.94 -8.32
CA GLY A 72 13.12 -21.77 -9.19
C GLY A 72 12.96 -20.67 -10.26
N LEU A 73 11.75 -20.18 -10.51
CA LEU A 73 11.48 -19.12 -11.48
C LEU A 73 11.74 -17.70 -10.94
N TYR A 74 11.95 -17.56 -9.63
CA TYR A 74 12.01 -16.26 -8.97
C TYR A 74 13.29 -16.09 -8.15
N SER A 75 13.84 -14.87 -8.14
CA SER A 75 14.99 -14.50 -7.30
C SER A 75 14.60 -14.17 -5.85
N VAL A 76 13.30 -14.16 -5.55
CA VAL A 76 12.70 -13.89 -4.24
C VAL A 76 11.93 -15.11 -3.75
N LYS A 77 11.67 -15.16 -2.44
CA LYS A 77 10.94 -16.29 -1.85
C LYS A 77 9.53 -16.38 -2.41
N VAL A 78 9.04 -17.61 -2.55
CA VAL A 78 7.64 -17.88 -2.89
C VAL A 78 6.82 -18.13 -1.63
N ILE A 79 5.56 -17.72 -1.64
CA ILE A 79 4.55 -18.07 -0.65
C ILE A 79 3.39 -18.79 -1.35
N GLU A 80 2.98 -19.95 -0.81
CA GLU A 80 1.84 -20.72 -1.34
C GLU A 80 0.55 -19.89 -1.33
N PRO A 81 -0.32 -20.01 -2.36
CA PRO A 81 -1.57 -19.26 -2.46
C PRO A 81 -2.48 -19.37 -1.23
N ASP A 82 -2.65 -20.57 -0.67
CA ASP A 82 -3.49 -20.78 0.51
C ASP A 82 -2.96 -20.06 1.75
N ARG A 83 -1.64 -19.96 1.86
CA ARG A 83 -1.00 -19.23 2.96
C ARG A 83 -1.09 -17.72 2.74
N ALA A 84 -0.92 -17.26 1.50
CA ALA A 84 -1.10 -15.85 1.15
C ALA A 84 -2.53 -15.39 1.44
N ARG A 85 -3.54 -16.19 1.08
CA ARG A 85 -4.96 -15.92 1.33
C ARG A 85 -5.26 -15.62 2.79
N LYS A 86 -4.78 -16.45 3.71
CA LYS A 86 -4.93 -16.22 5.16
C LYS A 86 -4.39 -14.87 5.63
N ILE A 87 -3.29 -14.40 5.03
CA ILE A 87 -2.69 -13.09 5.36
C ILE A 87 -3.52 -11.96 4.76
N LEU A 88 -4.01 -12.13 3.53
CA LEU A 88 -4.87 -11.17 2.85
C LEU A 88 -6.21 -11.00 3.58
N ASP A 89 -6.79 -12.07 4.10
CA ASP A 89 -8.02 -12.04 4.89
C ASP A 89 -7.84 -11.22 6.17
N ILE A 90 -6.72 -11.41 6.89
CA ILE A 90 -6.37 -10.63 8.09
C ILE A 90 -6.17 -9.14 7.73
N GLN A 91 -5.54 -8.85 6.60
CA GLN A 91 -5.36 -7.47 6.13
C GLN A 91 -6.71 -6.83 5.80
N ARG A 92 -7.60 -7.55 5.10
CA ARG A 92 -8.94 -7.08 4.76
C ARG A 92 -9.74 -6.76 6.02
N GLU A 93 -9.77 -7.68 6.99
CA GLU A 93 -10.44 -7.46 8.27
C GLU A 93 -9.88 -6.22 8.98
N TYR A 94 -8.55 -6.04 8.99
CA TYR A 94 -7.93 -4.85 9.56
C TYR A 94 -8.38 -3.56 8.86
N ILE A 95 -8.37 -3.54 7.52
CA ILE A 95 -8.77 -2.36 6.72
C ILE A 95 -10.24 -2.02 6.97
N GLU A 96 -11.13 -3.01 6.90
CA GLU A 96 -12.56 -2.82 7.14
C GLU A 96 -12.84 -2.31 8.55
N LYS A 97 -12.08 -2.80 9.54
CA LYS A 97 -12.14 -2.31 10.93
C LYS A 97 -11.69 -0.85 11.09
N GLN A 98 -10.79 -0.33 10.25
CA GLN A 98 -10.40 1.09 10.30
C GLN A 98 -11.54 2.00 9.85
N GLY A 99 -12.44 1.52 8.97
CA GLY A 99 -13.60 2.25 8.47
C GLY A 99 -13.29 3.39 7.49
N GLU A 100 -12.03 3.80 7.36
CA GLU A 100 -11.58 4.83 6.42
C GLU A 100 -10.27 4.42 5.72
N LEU A 101 -10.16 4.75 4.44
CA LEU A 101 -9.00 4.44 3.59
C LEU A 101 -8.66 5.62 2.69
N ILE A 102 -7.39 6.00 2.66
CA ILE A 102 -6.86 7.00 1.74
C ILE A 102 -6.62 6.32 0.39
N GLU A 103 -7.09 6.94 -0.68
CA GLU A 103 -6.83 6.52 -2.05
C GLU A 103 -5.97 7.57 -2.75
N ILE A 104 -4.96 7.08 -3.46
CA ILE A 104 -4.13 7.87 -4.37
C ILE A 104 -4.15 7.20 -5.73
N ASP A 105 -4.65 7.92 -6.72
CA ASP A 105 -4.58 7.55 -8.13
C ASP A 105 -3.37 8.22 -8.78
N GLY A 106 -2.74 7.51 -9.72
CA GLY A 106 -1.67 8.09 -10.53
C GLY A 106 -1.15 7.14 -11.59
N TYR A 107 0.06 7.41 -12.08
CA TYR A 107 0.71 6.69 -13.15
C TYR A 107 2.14 6.30 -12.78
N TYR A 108 2.44 5.01 -12.83
CA TYR A 108 3.79 4.52 -12.66
C TYR A 108 4.55 4.54 -13.99
N GLY A 109 5.55 5.41 -14.12
CA GLY A 109 6.39 5.55 -15.31
C GLY A 109 6.31 6.93 -15.96
N ILE A 110 6.95 7.10 -17.12
CA ILE A 110 6.99 8.37 -17.86
C ILE A 110 6.54 8.12 -19.31
N GLY A 111 5.75 9.06 -19.84
CA GLY A 111 5.28 9.04 -21.24
C GLY A 111 4.27 7.93 -21.52
N ASP A 112 4.18 7.53 -22.78
CA ASP A 112 3.13 6.63 -23.30
C ASP A 112 3.16 5.20 -22.72
N LYS A 113 4.21 4.85 -21.97
CA LYS A 113 4.36 3.55 -21.29
C LYS A 113 3.99 3.59 -19.82
N ALA A 114 3.54 4.74 -19.32
CA ALA A 114 3.11 4.86 -17.94
C ALA A 114 1.87 3.99 -17.69
N VAL A 115 1.82 3.36 -16.52
CA VAL A 115 0.75 2.42 -16.15
C VAL A 115 -0.09 3.05 -15.05
N ALA A 116 -1.40 3.12 -15.24
CA ALA A 116 -2.30 3.60 -14.20
C ALA A 116 -2.19 2.73 -12.94
N ILE A 117 -2.07 3.38 -11.78
CA ILE A 117 -2.01 2.74 -10.48
C ILE A 117 -3.04 3.37 -9.56
N GLN A 118 -3.57 2.54 -8.66
CA GLN A 118 -4.43 2.94 -7.56
C GLN A 118 -3.81 2.40 -6.28
N CYS A 119 -3.55 3.29 -5.32
CA CYS A 119 -2.89 2.95 -4.08
C CYS A 119 -3.80 3.25 -2.89
N PHE A 120 -3.95 2.27 -2.00
CA PHE A 120 -4.73 2.41 -0.78
C PHE A 120 -3.85 2.42 0.47
N TYR A 121 -4.11 3.37 1.36
CA TYR A 121 -3.39 3.54 2.62
C TYR A 121 -4.35 3.72 3.78
N THR A 122 -4.13 3.01 4.88
CA THR A 122 -4.78 3.37 6.15
C THR A 122 -4.16 4.67 6.69
N LYS A 123 -4.82 5.35 7.63
CA LYS A 123 -4.36 6.66 8.15
C LYS A 123 -2.97 6.61 8.81
N GLU A 124 -2.55 5.45 9.32
CA GLU A 124 -1.20 5.21 9.85
C GLU A 124 -0.12 5.19 8.75
N GLY A 125 -0.54 5.12 7.49
CA GLY A 125 0.28 5.24 6.29
C GLY A 125 0.17 6.60 5.59
N ALA A 126 -0.49 7.60 6.17
CA ALA A 126 -0.79 8.87 5.49
C ALA A 126 0.45 9.61 4.94
N ASN A 127 1.59 9.56 5.65
CA ASN A 127 2.82 10.19 5.13
C ASN A 127 3.34 9.48 3.87
N VAL A 128 3.08 8.17 3.73
CA VAL A 128 3.46 7.38 2.55
C VAL A 128 2.50 7.68 1.41
N ALA A 129 1.21 7.85 1.68
CA ALA A 129 0.26 8.37 0.71
C ALA A 129 0.69 9.76 0.18
N GLY A 130 1.13 10.65 1.08
CA GLY A 130 1.72 11.95 0.71
C GLY A 130 2.94 11.84 -0.20
N MET A 131 3.83 10.88 0.06
CA MET A 131 4.95 10.58 -0.84
C MET A 131 4.46 10.05 -2.19
N GLN A 132 3.47 9.15 -2.20
CA GLN A 132 2.98 8.52 -3.42
C GLN A 132 2.29 9.52 -4.34
N GLN A 133 1.58 10.51 -3.82
CA GLN A 133 0.95 11.56 -4.63
C GLN A 133 1.97 12.37 -5.46
N VAL A 134 3.24 12.43 -5.04
CA VAL A 134 4.32 13.13 -5.76
C VAL A 134 5.06 12.20 -6.73
N LEU A 135 5.07 10.90 -6.44
CA LEU A 135 5.84 9.90 -7.19
C LEU A 135 5.01 9.13 -8.23
N ALA A 136 3.69 9.20 -8.10
CA ALA A 136 2.72 8.66 -9.04
C ALA A 136 2.33 9.71 -10.09
#